data_AF-A0A7C2AQ41-F1
#
_entry.id   AF-A0A7C2AQ41-F1
#
_cell.length_a   1.000
_cell.length_b   1.000
_cell.length_c   1.000
_cell.angle_alpha   90.00
_cell.angle_beta   90.00
_cell.angle_gamma   90.00
#
_symmetry.space_group_name_H-M   'P 1'
#
loop_
_entity.id
_entity.type
_entity.pdbx_description
1 polymer ?
#
loop_
_entity_poly.entity_id
_entity_poly.type
_entity_poly.pdbx_seq_one_letter_code
_entity_poly.pdbx_strand_id
1 'polypeptide(L)'
;MSAALGWLLIAQLNSFEFTPISSPQYAGESLAVTIIARDPSGGVYNYNRPAFLSTSKGATYIYPNVIGPFRNGVWQGKVMVTLAESLRILCTDDSLRVTSSSNQFTVSPGAPARFVIILPGQQLSAGTREGKLGIPDNQTAGDSFIFRVYLTDAWCNPVYAHSDSVLLRATDSFALLPSNALISNGVGQFTGRLRQAGQHQLFALPVSGRTFRSDSSSLILITPGIFAQLLVLLPGEEPLPGDTASAGWQTPGKSGIPVPQYVREPFSVKVLPCDRCWNRVSSPGLPVSLHSDFG
;
A
#
# COMPACT_ATOMS: atom_id res chain seq x y z
N MET A 1 -45.94 -56.55 2.38
CA MET A 1 -45.27 -56.08 1.15
C MET A 1 -44.73 -54.69 1.43
N SER A 2 -43.42 -54.54 1.25
CA SER A 2 -42.64 -53.35 1.63
C SER A 2 -43.07 -52.14 0.80
N ALA A 3 -43.51 -51.06 1.46
CA ALA A 3 -43.62 -49.75 0.83
C ALA A 3 -42.19 -49.21 0.70
N ALA A 4 -41.60 -49.39 -0.48
CA ALA A 4 -40.40 -48.67 -0.85
C ALA A 4 -40.75 -47.17 -0.82
N LEU A 5 -40.23 -46.48 0.19
CA LEU A 5 -40.21 -45.02 0.26
C LEU A 5 -39.29 -44.53 -0.87
N GLY A 6 -39.83 -44.49 -2.10
CA GLY A 6 -39.12 -43.96 -3.25
C GLY A 6 -38.92 -42.47 -3.03
N TRP A 7 -37.71 -42.08 -2.64
CA TRP A 7 -37.31 -40.68 -2.66
C TRP A 7 -37.41 -40.21 -4.11
N LEU A 8 -38.49 -39.48 -4.44
CA LEU A 8 -38.61 -38.82 -5.72
C LEU A 8 -37.53 -37.73 -5.76
N LEU A 9 -36.40 -38.06 -6.39
CA LEU A 9 -35.36 -37.09 -6.73
C LEU A 9 -35.92 -36.18 -7.80
N ILE A 10 -36.47 -35.04 -7.38
CA ILE A 10 -36.89 -33.96 -8.27
C ILE A 10 -35.64 -33.45 -8.99
N ALA A 11 -35.71 -33.28 -10.31
CA ALA A 11 -34.63 -32.67 -11.08
C ALA A 11 -34.42 -31.23 -10.60
N GLN A 12 -33.32 -31.00 -9.89
CA GLN A 12 -32.94 -29.70 -9.35
C GLN A 12 -31.42 -29.53 -9.44
N LEU A 13 -30.94 -28.28 -9.39
CA LEU A 13 -29.52 -28.02 -9.23
C LEU A 13 -29.07 -28.55 -7.86
N ASN A 14 -28.04 -29.40 -7.85
CA ASN A 14 -27.44 -29.95 -6.64
C ASN A 14 -26.04 -29.40 -6.38
N SER A 15 -25.22 -29.32 -7.43
CA SER A 15 -23.84 -28.85 -7.32
C SER A 15 -23.31 -28.30 -8.64
N PHE A 16 -22.18 -27.60 -8.56
CA PHE A 16 -21.35 -27.29 -9.72
C PHE A 16 -20.07 -28.14 -9.66
N GLU A 17 -19.77 -28.84 -10.74
CA GLU A 17 -18.54 -29.60 -10.91
C GLU A 17 -17.58 -28.83 -11.83
N PHE A 18 -16.33 -28.70 -11.41
CA PHE A 18 -15.28 -28.08 -12.21
C PHE A 18 -14.45 -29.16 -12.90
N THR A 19 -14.12 -28.94 -14.17
CA THR A 19 -12.97 -29.65 -14.75
C THR A 19 -11.70 -29.23 -13.99
N PRO A 20 -10.80 -30.17 -13.63
CA PRO A 20 -9.62 -29.86 -12.85
C PRO A 20 -8.78 -28.73 -13.47
N ILE A 21 -8.51 -27.70 -12.66
CA ILE A 21 -7.67 -26.56 -13.03
C ILE A 21 -6.21 -26.96 -12.79
N SER A 22 -5.35 -26.78 -13.79
CA SER A 22 -3.92 -27.08 -13.68
C SER A 22 -3.19 -26.09 -12.76
N SER A 23 -2.05 -26.51 -12.22
CA SER A 23 -1.24 -25.72 -11.29
C SER A 23 0.24 -25.77 -11.69
N PRO A 24 0.98 -24.64 -11.69
CA PRO A 24 0.52 -23.30 -11.33
C PRO A 24 -0.22 -22.58 -12.48
N GLN A 25 -1.04 -21.60 -12.11
CA GLN A 25 -1.51 -20.50 -12.98
C GLN A 25 -0.71 -19.22 -12.64
N TYR A 26 -0.85 -18.15 -13.42
CA TYR A 26 -0.17 -16.88 -13.17
C TYR A 26 -1.17 -15.74 -12.96
N ALA A 27 -0.89 -14.86 -11.99
CA ALA A 27 -1.75 -13.76 -11.64
C ALA A 27 -1.94 -12.79 -12.81
N GLY A 28 -3.18 -12.46 -13.13
CA GLY A 28 -3.52 -11.57 -14.24
C GLY A 28 -3.60 -12.23 -15.62
N GLU A 29 -3.19 -13.50 -15.74
CA GLU A 29 -3.32 -14.25 -17.00
C GLU A 29 -4.73 -14.86 -17.12
N SER A 30 -5.17 -15.05 -18.38
CA SER A 30 -6.45 -15.69 -18.66
C SER A 30 -6.34 -17.21 -18.48
N LEU A 31 -7.16 -17.77 -17.59
CA LEU A 31 -7.28 -19.21 -17.36
C LEU A 31 -8.63 -19.75 -17.86
N ALA A 32 -8.61 -20.86 -18.58
CA ALA A 32 -9.82 -21.49 -19.09
C ALA A 32 -10.50 -22.33 -17.99
N VAL A 33 -11.81 -22.17 -17.82
CA VAL A 33 -12.61 -22.87 -16.81
C VAL A 33 -13.82 -23.51 -17.48
N THR A 34 -14.10 -24.75 -17.09
CA THR A 34 -15.33 -25.47 -17.44
C THR A 34 -16.07 -25.82 -16.15
N ILE A 35 -17.35 -25.48 -16.10
CA ILE A 35 -18.24 -25.72 -14.97
C ILE A 35 -19.47 -26.47 -15.48
N ILE A 36 -19.82 -27.57 -14.81
CA ILE A 36 -20.94 -28.44 -15.17
C ILE A 36 -21.92 -28.44 -14.00
N ALA A 37 -23.15 -28.00 -14.21
CA ALA A 37 -24.24 -28.10 -13.26
C ALA A 37 -24.69 -29.55 -13.15
N ARG A 38 -24.79 -30.07 -11.93
CA ARG A 38 -25.17 -31.45 -11.65
C ARG A 38 -26.50 -31.53 -10.90
N ASP A 39 -27.28 -32.54 -11.23
CA ASP A 39 -28.44 -32.95 -10.43
C ASP A 39 -27.98 -33.86 -9.27
N PRO A 40 -28.86 -34.26 -8.34
CA PRO A 40 -28.42 -35.07 -7.20
C PRO A 40 -28.16 -36.55 -7.55
N SER A 41 -28.38 -36.98 -8.80
CA SER A 41 -27.92 -38.28 -9.33
C SER A 41 -26.53 -38.22 -9.97
N GLY A 42 -25.95 -37.03 -10.12
CA GLY A 42 -24.67 -36.80 -10.81
C GLY A 42 -24.81 -36.57 -12.32
N GLY A 43 -26.04 -36.56 -12.85
CA GLY A 43 -26.33 -36.20 -14.24
C GLY A 43 -26.11 -34.71 -14.49
N VAL A 44 -26.03 -34.30 -15.77
CA VAL A 44 -25.98 -32.87 -16.12
C VAL A 44 -27.36 -32.27 -15.93
N TYR A 45 -27.47 -31.30 -15.01
CA TYR A 45 -28.69 -30.53 -14.80
C TYR A 45 -28.75 -29.37 -15.79
N ASN A 46 -29.88 -29.16 -16.46
CA ASN A 46 -30.06 -28.11 -17.48
C ASN A 46 -30.18 -26.69 -16.86
N TYR A 47 -29.17 -26.27 -16.11
CA TYR A 47 -29.01 -24.92 -15.62
C TYR A 47 -28.72 -23.99 -16.81
N ASN A 48 -29.55 -22.96 -17.00
CA ASN A 48 -29.41 -21.97 -18.07
C ASN A 48 -29.47 -20.53 -17.53
N ARG A 49 -29.02 -20.34 -16.30
CA ARG A 49 -29.01 -19.06 -15.58
C ARG A 49 -27.59 -18.56 -15.35
N PRO A 50 -27.39 -17.29 -14.94
CA PRO A 50 -26.09 -16.78 -14.54
C PRO A 50 -25.60 -17.40 -13.23
N ALA A 51 -24.29 -17.42 -13.00
CA ALA A 51 -23.71 -17.79 -11.71
C ALA A 51 -22.66 -16.76 -11.29
N PHE A 52 -22.38 -16.71 -9.98
CA PHE A 52 -21.37 -15.85 -9.39
C PHE A 52 -20.09 -16.64 -9.14
N LEU A 53 -18.96 -16.07 -9.53
CA LEU A 53 -17.65 -16.61 -9.21
C LEU A 53 -16.99 -15.79 -8.09
N SER A 54 -16.31 -16.51 -7.21
CA SER A 54 -15.37 -15.93 -6.25
C SER A 54 -14.15 -16.83 -6.13
N THR A 55 -13.04 -16.31 -5.62
CA THR A 55 -11.97 -17.18 -5.11
C THR A 55 -12.26 -17.51 -3.64
N SER A 56 -11.59 -18.52 -3.09
CA SER A 56 -11.60 -18.79 -1.64
C SER A 56 -11.03 -17.66 -0.79
N LYS A 57 -10.52 -16.58 -1.42
CA LYS A 57 -10.02 -15.36 -0.78
C LYS A 57 -10.92 -14.14 -1.02
N GLY A 58 -12.00 -14.31 -1.80
CA GLY A 58 -12.99 -13.27 -2.08
C GLY A 58 -13.25 -13.08 -3.58
N ALA A 59 -14.35 -12.39 -3.88
CA ALA A 59 -14.79 -12.09 -5.24
C ALA A 59 -13.93 -11.03 -5.94
N THR A 60 -13.22 -10.18 -5.19
CA THR A 60 -12.34 -9.12 -5.73
C THR A 60 -11.19 -9.66 -6.58
N TYR A 61 -10.79 -10.91 -6.36
CA TYR A 61 -9.61 -11.50 -7.00
C TYR A 61 -9.93 -12.34 -8.25
N ILE A 62 -11.16 -12.29 -8.76
CA ILE A 62 -11.56 -13.00 -9.98
C ILE A 62 -12.38 -12.10 -10.90
N TYR A 63 -12.10 -12.19 -12.19
CA TYR A 63 -12.85 -11.46 -13.23
C TYR A 63 -13.08 -12.35 -14.47
N PRO A 64 -14.28 -12.36 -15.06
CA PRO A 64 -15.51 -11.78 -14.50
C PRO A 64 -15.97 -12.57 -13.27
N ASN A 65 -16.56 -11.88 -12.29
CA ASN A 65 -17.17 -12.50 -11.10
C ASN A 65 -18.65 -12.85 -11.30
N VAL A 66 -19.20 -12.57 -12.48
CA VAL A 66 -20.52 -13.01 -12.93
C VAL A 66 -20.33 -13.71 -14.26
N ILE A 67 -20.82 -14.94 -14.37
CA ILE A 67 -20.70 -15.77 -15.57
C ILE A 67 -22.08 -16.24 -16.05
N GLY A 68 -22.10 -16.76 -17.28
CA GLY A 68 -23.28 -17.36 -17.88
C GLY A 68 -23.86 -16.54 -19.05
N PRO A 69 -25.04 -16.95 -19.55
CA PRO A 69 -25.79 -18.11 -19.10
C PRO A 69 -25.05 -19.42 -19.37
N PHE A 70 -25.30 -20.42 -18.53
CA PHE A 70 -24.93 -21.81 -18.86
C PHE A 70 -25.75 -22.26 -20.08
N ARG A 71 -25.19 -23.17 -20.87
CA ARG A 71 -25.86 -23.79 -22.03
C ARG A 71 -25.91 -25.28 -21.82
N ASN A 72 -27.11 -25.84 -21.72
CA ASN A 72 -27.31 -27.27 -21.43
C ASN A 72 -26.59 -27.70 -20.14
N GLY A 73 -26.62 -26.86 -19.10
CA GLY A 73 -25.95 -27.15 -17.83
C GLY A 73 -24.44 -26.98 -17.83
N VAL A 74 -23.82 -26.53 -18.93
CA VAL A 74 -22.36 -26.34 -19.00
C VAL A 74 -22.03 -24.88 -19.27
N TRP A 75 -21.04 -24.36 -18.54
CA TRP A 75 -20.39 -23.09 -18.85
C TRP A 75 -18.91 -23.33 -19.13
N GLN A 76 -18.43 -22.75 -20.22
CA GLN A 76 -17.02 -22.74 -20.61
C GLN A 76 -16.62 -21.30 -20.91
N GLY A 77 -15.52 -20.86 -20.32
CA GLY A 77 -15.06 -19.50 -20.51
C GLY A 77 -13.65 -19.29 -19.98
N LYS A 78 -13.19 -18.05 -20.12
CA LYS A 78 -11.94 -17.59 -19.53
C LYS A 78 -12.24 -16.72 -18.32
N VAL A 79 -11.48 -16.92 -17.26
CA VAL A 79 -11.45 -16.04 -16.09
C VAL A 79 -10.02 -15.59 -15.85
N MET A 80 -9.86 -14.51 -15.10
CA MET A 80 -8.58 -14.00 -14.66
C MET A 80 -8.60 -14.00 -13.14
N VAL A 81 -7.55 -14.54 -12.52
CA VAL A 81 -7.34 -14.46 -11.06
C VAL A 81 -6.15 -13.55 -10.80
N THR A 82 -6.30 -12.57 -9.90
CA THR A 82 -5.29 -11.52 -9.69
C THR A 82 -4.45 -11.73 -8.44
N LEU A 83 -4.90 -12.53 -7.47
CA LEU A 83 -4.15 -12.82 -6.25
C LEU A 83 -3.24 -14.03 -6.45
N ALA A 84 -1.94 -13.85 -6.22
CA ALA A 84 -0.97 -14.92 -6.23
C ALA A 84 -0.98 -15.68 -4.89
N GLU A 85 -1.78 -16.75 -4.82
CA GLU A 85 -1.85 -17.62 -3.65
C GLU A 85 -2.30 -19.04 -4.06
N SER A 86 -2.23 -19.99 -3.13
CA SER A 86 -2.94 -21.26 -3.26
C SER A 86 -4.41 -21.08 -2.89
N LEU A 87 -5.31 -21.27 -3.87
CA LEU A 87 -6.73 -20.96 -3.72
C LEU A 87 -7.63 -21.93 -4.51
N ARG A 88 -8.95 -21.76 -4.34
CA ARG A 88 -10.00 -22.42 -5.13
C ARG A 88 -10.88 -21.37 -5.79
N ILE A 89 -11.52 -21.72 -6.91
CA ILE A 89 -12.64 -20.95 -7.46
C ILE A 89 -13.93 -21.54 -6.91
N LEU A 90 -14.83 -20.69 -6.45
CA LEU A 90 -16.18 -21.02 -6.00
C LEU A 90 -17.16 -20.54 -7.07
N CYS A 91 -18.14 -21.38 -7.38
CA CYS A 91 -19.28 -21.03 -8.22
C CYS A 91 -20.55 -21.14 -7.38
N THR A 92 -21.32 -20.06 -7.37
CA THR A 92 -22.58 -19.93 -6.64
C THR A 92 -23.70 -19.60 -7.61
N ASP A 93 -24.84 -20.26 -7.50
CA ASP A 93 -25.99 -20.00 -8.37
C ASP A 93 -26.59 -18.60 -8.14
N ASP A 94 -27.41 -18.13 -9.08
CA ASP A 94 -28.13 -16.85 -8.99
C ASP A 94 -28.99 -16.70 -7.74
N SER A 95 -29.48 -17.81 -7.15
CA SER A 95 -30.29 -17.78 -5.93
C SER A 95 -29.48 -17.87 -4.63
N LEU A 96 -28.15 -17.97 -4.73
CA LEU A 96 -27.21 -18.06 -3.60
C LEU A 96 -27.43 -19.27 -2.68
N ARG A 97 -27.99 -20.37 -3.20
CA ARG A 97 -28.32 -21.58 -2.44
C ARG A 97 -27.34 -22.72 -2.67
N VAL A 98 -26.81 -22.82 -3.88
CA VAL A 98 -25.88 -23.88 -4.29
C VAL A 98 -24.53 -23.24 -4.54
N THR A 99 -23.54 -23.66 -3.76
CA THR A 99 -22.14 -23.25 -3.94
C THR A 99 -21.26 -24.48 -3.99
N SER A 100 -20.33 -24.51 -4.94
CA SER A 100 -19.32 -25.57 -5.03
C SER A 100 -17.96 -24.98 -5.38
N SER A 101 -16.88 -25.69 -5.04
CA SER A 101 -15.51 -25.24 -5.27
C SER A 101 -14.77 -26.15 -6.26
N SER A 102 -13.85 -25.57 -7.03
CA SER A 102 -12.86 -26.30 -7.82
C SER A 102 -11.89 -27.10 -6.94
N ASN A 103 -11.00 -27.87 -7.58
CA ASN A 103 -9.76 -28.31 -6.93
C ASN A 103 -8.94 -27.10 -6.48
N GLN A 104 -8.04 -27.32 -5.51
CA GLN A 104 -7.04 -26.34 -5.13
C GLN A 104 -5.95 -26.26 -6.19
N PHE A 105 -5.53 -25.05 -6.53
CA PHE A 105 -4.42 -24.78 -7.43
C PHE A 105 -3.64 -23.55 -6.95
N THR A 106 -2.38 -23.44 -7.37
CA THR A 106 -1.53 -22.30 -7.03
C THR A 106 -1.58 -21.27 -8.15
N VAL A 107 -1.78 -20.00 -7.79
CA VAL A 107 -1.52 -18.85 -8.64
C VAL A 107 -0.18 -18.25 -8.23
N SER A 108 0.78 -18.23 -9.15
CA SER A 108 2.08 -17.59 -8.97
C SER A 108 2.01 -16.12 -9.38
N PRO A 109 2.82 -15.23 -8.79
CA PRO A 109 2.89 -13.84 -9.22
C PRO A 109 3.41 -13.76 -10.67
N GLY A 110 3.00 -12.73 -11.39
CA GLY A 110 3.54 -12.40 -12.71
C GLY A 110 5.00 -11.94 -12.64
N ALA A 111 5.55 -11.53 -13.79
CA ALA A 111 6.89 -10.94 -13.83
C ALA A 111 6.98 -9.66 -12.98
N PRO A 112 8.14 -9.34 -12.37
CA PRO A 112 8.34 -8.09 -11.62
C PRO A 112 8.04 -6.87 -12.49
N ALA A 113 7.15 -5.99 -12.01
CA ALA A 113 6.64 -4.88 -12.81
C ALA A 113 6.64 -3.53 -12.08
N ARG A 114 6.46 -3.51 -10.75
CA ARG A 114 6.29 -2.26 -9.99
C ARG A 114 6.76 -2.36 -8.54
N PHE A 115 7.11 -1.22 -7.97
CA PHE A 115 7.28 -1.09 -6.52
C PHE A 115 5.96 -0.82 -5.81
N VAL A 116 5.91 -1.15 -4.52
CA VAL A 116 4.83 -0.75 -3.58
C VAL A 116 5.46 -0.42 -2.22
N ILE A 117 5.32 0.84 -1.78
CA ILE A 117 5.75 1.33 -0.46
C ILE A 117 4.63 1.13 0.54
N ILE A 118 4.94 0.46 1.65
CA ILE A 118 4.06 0.28 2.81
C ILE A 118 4.65 1.02 4.01
N LEU A 119 3.94 2.05 4.46
CA LEU A 119 4.28 2.87 5.63
C LEU A 119 3.79 2.21 6.93
N PRO A 120 4.25 2.65 8.12
CA PRO A 120 3.63 2.28 9.40
C PRO A 120 2.11 2.47 9.36
N GLY A 121 1.35 1.56 9.97
CA GLY A 121 -0.12 1.57 9.93
C GLY A 121 -0.76 1.01 8.64
N GLN A 122 0.03 0.81 7.58
CA GLN A 122 -0.45 0.22 6.32
C GLN A 122 -0.10 -1.27 6.18
N GLN A 123 -0.86 -1.95 5.32
CA GLN A 123 -0.61 -3.33 4.92
C GLN A 123 -0.59 -3.44 3.39
N LEU A 124 0.21 -4.39 2.88
CA LEU A 124 0.18 -4.74 1.47
C LEU A 124 -1.15 -5.42 1.12
N SER A 125 -1.78 -5.00 0.03
CA SER A 125 -3.00 -5.57 -0.52
C SER A 125 -2.73 -6.25 -1.85
N ALA A 126 -2.10 -7.43 -1.78
CA ALA A 126 -1.75 -8.21 -2.96
C ALA A 126 -2.99 -8.58 -3.79
N GLY A 127 -2.83 -8.67 -5.10
CA GLY A 127 -3.92 -8.97 -6.04
C GLY A 127 -4.90 -7.83 -6.29
N THR A 128 -4.66 -6.64 -5.75
CA THR A 128 -5.50 -5.44 -5.96
C THR A 128 -4.78 -4.37 -6.77
N ARG A 129 -5.55 -3.46 -7.37
CA ARG A 129 -5.01 -2.36 -8.19
C ARG A 129 -4.19 -1.35 -7.40
N GLU A 130 -4.67 -1.00 -6.20
CA GLU A 130 -4.03 -0.01 -5.32
C GLU A 130 -2.85 -0.60 -4.54
N GLY A 131 -2.89 -1.89 -4.21
CA GLY A 131 -1.78 -2.60 -3.56
C GLY A 131 -1.60 -2.27 -2.07
N LYS A 132 -2.44 -1.41 -1.48
CA LYS A 132 -2.30 -0.91 -0.10
C LYS A 132 -3.65 -0.93 0.62
N LEU A 133 -3.61 -1.27 1.91
CA LEU A 133 -4.73 -1.16 2.85
C LEU A 133 -4.30 -0.35 4.08
N GLY A 134 -5.26 0.35 4.68
CA GLY A 134 -5.02 1.20 5.85
C GLY A 134 -4.45 2.58 5.51
N ILE A 135 -4.38 3.42 6.54
CA ILE A 135 -3.79 4.77 6.49
C ILE A 135 -2.45 4.77 7.23
N PRO A 136 -1.48 5.60 6.80
CA PRO A 136 -0.21 5.70 7.52
C PRO A 136 -0.38 6.24 8.94
N ASP A 137 0.36 5.66 9.90
CA ASP A 137 0.48 6.22 11.24
C ASP A 137 1.29 7.52 11.17
N ASN A 138 0.87 8.53 11.93
CA ASN A 138 1.64 9.76 12.09
C ASN A 138 3.02 9.46 12.68
N GLN A 139 4.04 10.16 12.20
CA GLN A 139 5.39 10.07 12.75
C GLN A 139 5.82 11.41 13.33
N THR A 140 6.82 11.40 14.20
CA THR A 140 7.36 12.62 14.79
C THR A 140 8.58 13.10 14.02
N ALA A 141 8.70 14.40 13.81
CA ALA A 141 9.85 15.01 13.15
C ALA A 141 11.17 14.63 13.84
N GLY A 142 12.12 14.16 13.03
CA GLY A 142 13.44 13.71 13.46
C GLY A 142 13.47 12.29 14.04
N ASP A 143 12.33 11.68 14.36
CA ASP A 143 12.28 10.29 14.82
C ASP A 143 12.43 9.33 13.63
N SER A 144 13.02 8.17 13.90
CA SER A 144 13.19 7.13 12.90
C SER A 144 11.95 6.25 12.84
N PHE A 145 11.48 5.92 11.65
CA PHE A 145 10.39 4.97 11.42
C PHE A 145 10.76 3.95 10.35
N ILE A 146 10.12 2.79 10.41
CA ILE A 146 10.39 1.68 9.48
C ILE A 146 9.29 1.65 8.42
N PHE A 147 9.68 1.52 7.16
CA PHE A 147 8.77 1.25 6.06
C PHE A 147 9.30 0.11 5.20
N ARG A 148 8.42 -0.48 4.38
CA ARG A 148 8.77 -1.57 3.48
C ARG A 148 8.55 -1.17 2.03
N VAL A 149 9.39 -1.67 1.14
CA VAL A 149 9.18 -1.59 -0.31
C VAL A 149 9.15 -2.99 -0.87
N TYR A 150 8.05 -3.33 -1.54
CA TYR A 150 7.85 -4.60 -2.23
C TYR A 150 8.14 -4.40 -3.71
N LEU A 151 8.89 -5.33 -4.31
CA LEU A 151 8.90 -5.51 -5.75
C LEU A 151 7.80 -6.52 -6.10
N THR A 152 6.85 -6.07 -6.91
CA THR A 152 5.61 -6.77 -7.17
C THR A 152 5.34 -6.91 -8.67
N ASP A 153 4.45 -7.83 -9.02
CA ASP A 153 3.87 -7.91 -10.35
C ASP A 153 2.89 -6.76 -10.63
N ALA A 154 2.22 -6.78 -11.78
CA ALA A 154 1.27 -5.74 -12.17
C ALA A 154 0.07 -5.61 -11.20
N TRP A 155 -0.25 -6.68 -10.46
CA TRP A 155 -1.37 -6.78 -9.52
C TRP A 155 -0.94 -6.67 -8.05
N CYS A 156 0.25 -6.10 -7.81
CA CYS A 156 0.79 -5.87 -6.47
C CYS A 156 1.07 -7.16 -5.68
N ASN A 157 1.18 -8.32 -6.35
CA ASN A 157 1.64 -9.54 -5.70
C ASN A 157 3.16 -9.51 -5.55
N PRO A 158 3.72 -9.78 -4.37
CA PRO A 158 5.17 -9.84 -4.19
C PRO A 158 5.82 -10.90 -5.08
N VAL A 159 6.90 -10.52 -5.76
CA VAL A 159 7.72 -11.46 -6.53
C VAL A 159 8.92 -11.89 -5.70
N TYR A 160 8.69 -12.88 -4.84
CA TYR A 160 9.76 -13.51 -4.05
C TYR A 160 10.79 -14.17 -4.97
N ALA A 161 12.06 -14.23 -4.55
CA ALA A 161 13.24 -14.67 -5.34
C ALA A 161 13.79 -13.68 -6.40
N HIS A 162 13.28 -12.44 -6.45
CA HIS A 162 13.94 -11.35 -7.17
C HIS A 162 14.68 -10.42 -6.21
N SER A 163 15.90 -10.01 -6.55
CA SER A 163 16.63 -9.01 -5.79
C SER A 163 17.01 -7.85 -6.71
N ASP A 164 16.78 -6.63 -6.26
CA ASP A 164 17.13 -5.43 -7.03
C ASP A 164 17.46 -4.26 -6.09
N SER A 165 17.95 -3.18 -6.68
CA SER A 165 18.18 -1.89 -6.04
C SER A 165 16.99 -0.96 -6.27
N VAL A 166 16.69 -0.13 -5.28
CA VAL A 166 15.65 0.89 -5.33
C VAL A 166 16.24 2.22 -4.93
N LEU A 167 15.85 3.28 -5.64
CA LEU A 167 16.22 4.64 -5.28
C LEU A 167 15.09 5.27 -4.45
N LEU A 168 15.41 5.64 -3.21
CA LEU A 168 14.44 6.23 -2.28
C LEU A 168 14.56 7.75 -2.26
N ARG A 169 13.42 8.44 -2.29
CA ARG A 169 13.31 9.91 -2.16
C ARG A 169 12.15 10.26 -1.25
N ALA A 170 12.14 11.49 -0.74
CA ALA A 170 11.02 12.07 -0.01
C ALA A 170 10.74 13.48 -0.51
N THR A 171 9.53 13.97 -0.23
CA THR A 171 9.18 15.39 -0.41
C THR A 171 9.84 16.31 0.61
N ASP A 172 10.26 15.76 1.77
CA ASP A 172 11.04 16.49 2.77
C ASP A 172 12.50 16.61 2.31
N SER A 173 12.98 17.84 2.13
CA SER A 173 14.33 18.14 1.66
C SER A 173 15.43 17.78 2.65
N PHE A 174 15.09 17.64 3.94
CA PHE A 174 16.01 17.27 5.01
C PHE A 174 15.83 15.80 5.45
N ALA A 175 15.08 15.02 4.67
CA ALA A 175 14.88 13.60 4.92
C ALA A 175 16.22 12.84 4.91
N LEU A 176 16.40 11.97 5.91
CA LEU A 176 17.48 10.99 5.92
C LEU A 176 16.90 9.64 5.51
N LEU A 177 17.21 9.22 4.29
CA LEU A 177 16.83 7.93 3.71
C LEU A 177 18.10 7.12 3.36
N PRO A 178 18.01 5.78 3.30
CA PRO A 178 19.14 4.95 2.91
C PRO A 178 19.59 5.23 1.47
N SER A 179 20.90 5.40 1.26
CA SER A 179 21.50 5.62 -0.06
C SER A 179 21.68 4.33 -0.88
N ASN A 180 21.92 3.21 -0.21
CA ASN A 180 22.10 1.88 -0.82
C ASN A 180 20.90 0.96 -0.51
N ALA A 181 19.71 1.35 -0.98
CA ALA A 181 18.50 0.59 -0.71
C ALA A 181 18.40 -0.64 -1.62
N LEU A 182 18.57 -1.80 -1.02
CA LEU A 182 18.45 -3.11 -1.66
C LEU A 182 17.15 -3.79 -1.23
N ILE A 183 16.49 -4.40 -2.20
CA ILE A 183 15.35 -5.29 -2.03
C ILE A 183 15.87 -6.70 -2.23
N SER A 184 15.70 -7.56 -1.24
CA SER A 184 16.09 -8.97 -1.30
C SER A 184 14.85 -9.85 -1.22
N ASN A 185 14.79 -10.89 -2.06
CA ASN A 185 13.61 -11.75 -2.15
C ASN A 185 12.31 -10.94 -2.32
N GLY A 186 12.31 -9.90 -3.14
CA GLY A 186 11.15 -9.08 -3.45
C GLY A 186 10.74 -8.09 -2.36
N VAL A 187 11.45 -8.02 -1.23
CA VAL A 187 11.13 -7.08 -0.14
C VAL A 187 12.38 -6.37 0.39
N GLY A 188 12.28 -5.06 0.59
CA GLY A 188 13.24 -4.26 1.33
C GLY A 188 12.60 -3.64 2.55
N GLN A 189 13.27 -3.69 3.70
CA GLN A 189 12.86 -2.97 4.91
C GLN A 189 13.86 -1.84 5.15
N PHE A 190 13.34 -0.61 5.27
CA PHE A 190 14.15 0.60 5.35
C PHE A 190 13.76 1.44 6.55
N THR A 191 14.75 2.14 7.09
CA THR A 191 14.53 3.15 8.13
C THR A 191 14.55 4.52 7.47
N GLY A 192 13.46 5.27 7.63
CA GLY A 192 13.37 6.68 7.22
C GLY A 192 13.37 7.60 8.42
N ARG A 193 13.87 8.81 8.23
CA ARG A 193 13.73 9.91 9.19
C ARG A 193 13.39 11.18 8.44
N LEU A 194 12.15 11.64 8.59
CA LEU A 194 11.70 12.93 8.07
C LEU A 194 11.86 13.97 9.19
N ARG A 195 12.40 15.13 8.85
CA ARG A 195 12.74 16.21 9.78
C ARG A 195 11.78 17.40 9.66
N GLN A 196 11.20 17.63 8.49
CA GLN A 196 10.20 18.70 8.32
C GLN A 196 8.82 18.20 8.78
N ALA A 197 8.13 19.02 9.58
CA ALA A 197 6.74 18.76 9.97
C ALA A 197 5.77 19.16 8.84
N GLY A 198 4.72 18.36 8.66
CA GLY A 198 3.75 18.53 7.58
C GLY A 198 3.37 17.22 6.92
N GLN A 199 2.66 17.31 5.80
CA GLN A 199 2.30 16.15 4.97
C GLN A 199 3.44 15.86 3.98
N HIS A 200 3.92 14.62 3.99
CA HIS A 200 5.02 14.21 3.12
C HIS A 200 4.71 12.90 2.39
N GLN A 201 5.48 12.62 1.34
CA GLN A 201 5.48 11.34 0.64
C GLN A 201 6.90 10.81 0.48
N LEU A 202 6.99 9.48 0.42
CA LEU A 202 8.17 8.76 -0.03
C LEU A 202 7.96 8.28 -1.46
N PHE A 203 9.07 8.19 -2.21
CA PHE A 203 9.09 7.69 -3.57
C PHE A 203 10.08 6.53 -3.69
N ALA A 204 9.68 5.50 -4.42
CA ALA A 204 10.50 4.35 -4.76
C ALA A 204 10.66 4.34 -6.28
N LEU A 205 11.88 4.58 -6.73
CA LEU A 205 12.22 4.74 -8.14
C LEU A 205 13.16 3.59 -8.57
N PRO A 206 13.05 3.11 -9.81
CA PRO A 206 14.04 2.20 -10.37
C PRO A 206 15.40 2.88 -10.45
N VAL A 207 16.47 2.12 -10.21
CA VAL A 207 17.82 2.54 -10.61
C VAL A 207 17.93 2.48 -12.14
N SER A 208 18.73 3.36 -12.72
CA SER A 208 18.89 3.55 -14.17
C SER A 208 18.99 2.22 -14.94
N GLY A 209 18.22 2.09 -16.02
CA GLY A 209 18.21 0.90 -16.88
C GLY A 209 17.14 -0.15 -16.54
N ARG A 210 16.37 0.02 -15.46
CA ARG A 210 15.20 -0.81 -15.14
C ARG A 210 13.90 -0.15 -15.61
N THR A 211 12.93 -0.96 -16.00
CA THR A 211 11.60 -0.51 -16.48
C THR A 211 10.49 -0.70 -15.44
N PHE A 212 10.82 -0.89 -14.16
CA PHE A 212 9.81 -1.02 -13.11
C PHE A 212 9.06 0.29 -12.93
N ARG A 213 7.74 0.20 -12.79
CA ARG A 213 6.92 1.34 -12.43
C ARG A 213 7.26 1.79 -11.01
N SER A 214 7.56 3.07 -10.88
CA SER A 214 7.79 3.72 -9.58
C SER A 214 6.54 3.74 -8.72
N ASP A 215 6.74 3.92 -7.41
CA ASP A 215 5.65 4.10 -6.47
C ASP A 215 5.78 5.40 -5.68
N SER A 216 4.64 5.97 -5.33
CA SER A 216 4.51 7.06 -4.37
C SER A 216 3.75 6.54 -3.15
N SER A 217 4.27 6.80 -1.96
CA SER A 217 3.58 6.41 -0.73
C SER A 217 2.26 7.17 -0.57
N SER A 218 1.37 6.65 0.26
CA SER A 218 0.31 7.49 0.83
C SER A 218 0.93 8.68 1.57
N LEU A 219 0.16 9.76 1.73
CA LEU A 219 0.59 10.91 2.51
C LEU A 219 0.81 10.48 3.97
N ILE A 220 1.99 10.79 4.51
CA ILE A 220 2.33 10.58 5.90
C ILE A 220 2.40 11.94 6.60
N LEU A 221 1.68 12.06 7.71
CA LEU A 221 1.75 13.25 8.54
C LEU A 221 2.95 13.15 9.48
N ILE A 222 3.83 14.14 9.39
CA ILE A 222 4.94 14.35 10.31
C ILE A 222 4.54 15.45 11.30
N THR A 223 4.38 15.09 12.57
CA THR A 223 4.08 16.04 13.64
C THR A 223 5.38 16.64 14.19
N PRO A 224 5.39 17.94 14.55
CA PRO A 224 6.49 18.49 15.32
C PRO A 224 6.75 17.67 16.59
N GLY A 225 8.02 17.55 16.98
CA GLY A 225 8.41 16.92 18.23
C GLY A 225 8.07 17.75 19.46
N ILE A 226 8.54 17.31 20.62
CA ILE A 226 8.45 18.11 21.84
C ILE A 226 9.29 19.38 21.71
N PHE A 227 8.87 20.44 22.41
CA PHE A 227 9.64 21.68 22.52
C PHE A 227 11.06 21.41 23.02
N ALA A 228 12.06 21.93 22.31
CA ALA A 228 13.47 21.72 22.63
C ALA A 228 14.30 23.00 22.58
N GLN A 229 13.92 23.98 21.75
CA GLN A 229 14.75 25.15 21.49
C GLN A 229 13.93 26.36 21.02
N LEU A 230 14.50 27.56 21.19
CA LEU A 230 13.94 28.82 20.70
C LEU A 230 14.67 29.25 19.42
N LEU A 231 13.91 29.59 18.39
CA LEU A 231 14.43 30.19 17.17
C LEU A 231 14.20 31.70 17.19
N VAL A 232 15.27 32.47 17.12
CA VAL A 232 15.23 33.94 17.02
C VAL A 232 15.38 34.35 15.56
N LEU A 233 14.38 35.06 15.04
CA LEU A 233 14.36 35.60 13.68
C LEU A 233 14.44 37.13 13.74
N LEU A 234 15.47 37.66 13.10
CA LEU A 234 15.67 39.07 12.82
C LEU A 234 14.96 39.46 11.51
N PRO A 235 14.72 40.76 11.26
CA PRO A 235 14.18 41.20 9.97
C PRO A 235 15.04 40.69 8.81
N GLY A 236 14.43 40.07 7.80
CA GLY A 236 15.13 39.47 6.65
C GLY A 236 15.46 37.97 6.78
N GLU A 237 15.22 37.38 7.95
CA GLU A 237 15.37 35.93 8.16
C GLU A 237 14.01 35.21 8.14
N GLU A 238 14.00 33.99 7.64
CA GLU A 238 12.82 33.12 7.57
C GLU A 238 13.10 31.76 8.23
N PRO A 239 12.10 31.13 8.86
CA PRO A 239 12.27 29.82 9.46
C PRO A 239 12.63 28.77 8.40
N LEU A 240 13.54 27.86 8.73
CA LEU A 240 13.94 26.72 7.91
C LEU A 240 13.71 25.42 8.68
N PRO A 241 12.45 24.94 8.77
CA PRO A 241 12.12 23.71 9.48
C PRO A 241 12.80 22.50 8.85
N GLY A 242 13.22 21.56 9.68
CA GLY A 242 13.94 20.35 9.28
C GLY A 242 15.45 20.52 9.17
N ASP A 243 15.97 21.75 9.22
CA ASP A 243 17.39 22.06 9.02
C ASP A 243 18.33 21.19 9.86
N THR A 244 19.45 20.81 9.24
CA THR A 244 20.49 19.95 9.79
C THR A 244 21.73 20.70 10.25
N ALA A 245 21.84 22.00 9.97
CA ALA A 245 22.95 22.81 10.44
C ALA A 245 23.07 22.73 11.96
N SER A 246 24.31 22.62 12.45
CA SER A 246 24.63 22.52 13.88
C SER A 246 25.64 23.55 14.34
N ALA A 247 26.40 24.16 13.42
CA ALA A 247 27.31 25.24 13.76
C ALA A 247 26.54 26.55 13.96
N GLY A 248 26.77 27.24 15.08
CA GLY A 248 26.07 28.50 15.40
C GLY A 248 26.20 29.57 14.31
N TRP A 249 27.34 29.62 13.61
CA TRP A 249 27.60 30.54 12.50
C TRP A 249 26.77 30.27 11.24
N GLN A 250 26.22 29.05 11.10
CA GLN A 250 25.31 28.67 10.03
C GLN A 250 23.85 29.00 10.35
N THR A 251 23.61 29.63 11.50
CA THR A 251 22.29 30.03 11.97
C THR A 251 21.24 28.91 11.85
N PRO A 252 21.39 27.80 12.60
CA PRO A 252 20.51 26.64 12.48
C PRO A 252 19.03 26.97 12.59
N GLY A 253 18.22 26.36 11.74
CA GLY A 253 16.77 26.49 11.76
C GLY A 253 16.23 27.75 11.07
N LYS A 254 17.09 28.54 10.44
CA LYS A 254 16.68 29.71 9.66
C LYS A 254 17.48 29.86 8.37
N SER A 255 16.93 30.65 7.47
CA SER A 255 17.52 31.05 6.19
C SER A 255 17.41 32.55 6.00
N GLY A 256 18.09 33.09 4.99
CA GLY A 256 18.16 34.53 4.75
C GLY A 256 19.31 35.20 5.50
N ILE A 257 19.38 36.52 5.41
CA ILE A 257 20.41 37.34 6.04
C ILE A 257 19.69 38.48 6.79
N PRO A 258 20.06 38.76 8.05
CA PRO A 258 19.53 39.90 8.78
C PRO A 258 19.71 41.21 8.01
N VAL A 259 18.63 41.96 7.85
CA VAL A 259 18.65 43.30 7.28
C VAL A 259 19.29 44.26 8.31
N PRO A 260 20.21 45.16 7.89
CA PRO A 260 20.77 46.17 8.77
C PRO A 260 19.69 47.01 9.46
N GLN A 261 19.91 47.34 10.73
CA GLN A 261 19.01 48.16 11.55
C GLN A 261 19.75 49.40 12.04
N TYR A 262 19.01 50.49 12.27
CA TYR A 262 19.58 51.74 12.79
C TYR A 262 19.67 51.73 14.33
N VAL A 263 20.71 52.36 14.86
CA VAL A 263 20.92 52.48 16.32
C VAL A 263 19.81 53.33 16.93
N ARG A 264 19.27 52.91 18.08
CA ARG A 264 18.14 53.54 18.81
C ARG A 264 16.80 53.52 18.06
N GLU A 265 16.69 52.76 16.98
CA GLU A 265 15.42 52.49 16.34
C GLU A 265 14.93 51.08 16.71
N PRO A 266 13.71 50.94 17.26
CA PRO A 266 13.16 49.63 17.56
C PRO A 266 12.85 48.87 16.27
N PHE A 267 13.19 47.59 16.23
CA PHE A 267 12.82 46.69 15.14
C PHE A 267 12.18 45.41 15.68
N SER A 268 11.43 44.72 14.83
CA SER A 268 10.70 43.52 15.22
C SER A 268 11.63 42.31 15.27
N VAL A 269 11.62 41.59 16.39
CA VAL A 269 12.25 40.28 16.54
C VAL A 269 11.15 39.25 16.79
N LYS A 270 11.17 38.14 16.06
CA LYS A 270 10.26 37.02 16.31
C LYS A 270 11.00 35.92 17.05
N VAL A 271 10.39 35.39 18.09
CA VAL A 271 10.88 34.21 18.81
C VAL A 271 9.87 33.09 18.63
N LEU A 272 10.32 31.98 18.03
CA LEU A 272 9.48 30.81 17.78
C LEU A 272 9.91 29.66 18.70
N PRO A 273 8.97 29.02 19.41
CA PRO A 273 9.27 27.76 20.07
C PRO A 273 9.34 26.65 19.02
N CYS A 274 10.44 25.90 19.04
CA CYS A 274 10.70 24.85 18.07
C CYS A 274 11.05 23.51 18.75
N ASP A 275 10.83 22.42 18.01
CA ASP A 275 11.37 21.12 18.33
C ASP A 275 12.87 21.01 17.97
N ARG A 276 13.46 19.84 18.21
CA ARG A 276 14.87 19.53 17.89
C ARG A 276 15.23 19.59 16.39
N CYS A 277 14.23 19.67 15.52
CA CYS A 277 14.35 19.78 14.08
C CYS A 277 13.89 21.14 13.57
N TRP A 278 13.79 22.15 14.44
CA TRP A 278 13.41 23.53 14.09
C TRP A 278 11.97 23.69 13.59
N ASN A 279 11.12 22.67 13.75
CA ASN A 279 9.69 22.81 13.45
C ASN A 279 9.01 23.57 14.58
N ARG A 280 8.14 24.51 14.21
CA ARG A 280 7.36 25.28 15.18
C ARG A 280 6.44 24.36 15.97
N VAL A 281 6.44 24.52 17.29
CA VAL A 281 5.56 23.78 18.22
C VAL A 281 4.57 24.72 18.90
N SER A 282 3.46 24.18 19.39
CA SER A 282 2.60 24.90 20.34
C SER A 282 3.23 24.81 21.73
N SER A 283 3.57 25.95 22.34
CA SER A 283 4.16 26.06 23.67
C SER A 283 3.21 26.83 24.60
N PRO A 284 3.17 26.55 25.93
CA PRO A 284 2.23 27.16 26.89
C PRO A 284 2.40 28.67 27.15
N GLY A 285 3.14 29.41 26.31
CA GLY A 285 3.23 30.87 26.40
C GLY A 285 4.11 31.39 27.54
N LEU A 286 5.12 30.62 27.94
CA LEU A 286 6.12 31.12 28.90
C LEU A 286 6.81 32.39 28.36
N PRO A 287 7.04 33.41 29.19
CA PRO A 287 7.73 34.60 28.76
C PRO A 287 9.19 34.27 28.39
N VAL A 288 9.67 34.91 27.33
CA VAL A 288 11.07 34.81 26.88
C VAL A 288 11.74 36.16 27.07
N SER A 289 12.96 36.16 27.61
CA SER A 289 13.80 37.35 27.70
C SER A 289 14.81 37.35 26.56
N LEU A 290 14.97 38.49 25.90
CA LEU A 290 16.01 38.71 24.92
C LEU A 290 17.13 39.51 25.57
N HIS A 291 18.36 39.04 25.40
CA HIS A 291 19.55 39.75 25.84
C HIS A 291 20.39 40.07 24.61
N SER A 292 20.90 41.30 24.56
CA SER A 292 21.94 41.64 23.59
C SER A 292 23.31 41.39 24.20
N ASP A 293 24.32 41.26 23.36
CA ASP A 293 25.72 41.30 23.75
C ASP A 293 26.15 42.67 24.29
N PHE A 294 25.31 43.70 24.10
CA PHE A 294 25.46 45.05 24.60
C PHE A 294 24.48 45.35 25.76
N GLY A 295 24.64 44.68 26.90
CA GLY A 295 24.09 45.09 28.21
C GLY A 295 22.58 45.17 28.35
#